data_AF-V5IFS3-F1
#
_entry.id   AF-V5IFS3-F1
#
_cell.length_a   1.000
_cell.length_b   1.000
_cell.length_c   1.000
_cell.angle_alpha   90.00
_cell.angle_beta   90.00
_cell.angle_gamma   90.00
#
_symmetry.space_group_name_H-M   'P 1'
#
loop_
_entity.id
_entity.type
_entity.pdbx_description
1 polymer ?
#
loop_
_entity_poly.entity_id
_entity_poly.type
_entity_poly.pdbx_seq_one_letter_code
_entity_poly.pdbx_strand_id
1 'polypeptide(L)'
;KEQNATKVVEMNATQWVKWRTYNVTDFSGNEAQCENFRVLEKRTPTNYSFQYRYKTKNSWNTVNETLILKDSGGHFFQNDMYFARTPFGIATDNLVLYSNYVNCTVLRIPMPSQGERHCDLWMANLTLSQETPDDCLNKLFEYCNTTHIYRVYYPNCTEY
;
A
#
# COMPACT_ATOMS: atom_id res chain seq x y z
N LYS A 1 -10.38 -16.03 -1.31
CA LYS A 1 -9.45 -15.62 -2.39
C LYS A 1 -8.45 -14.68 -1.75
N GLU A 2 -7.16 -14.82 -2.03
CA GLU A 2 -6.06 -14.04 -1.42
C GLU A 2 -5.87 -12.66 -2.06
N GLN A 3 -6.67 -12.34 -3.08
CA GLN A 3 -6.61 -11.10 -3.85
C GLN A 3 -7.83 -10.20 -3.62
N ASN A 4 -8.72 -10.56 -2.69
CA ASN A 4 -9.93 -9.77 -2.43
C ASN A 4 -9.57 -8.46 -1.70
N ALA A 5 -9.73 -7.34 -2.39
CA ALA A 5 -9.45 -5.99 -1.90
C ALA A 5 -10.48 -5.52 -0.86
N THR A 6 -11.75 -5.94 -0.98
CA THR A 6 -12.78 -5.65 0.03
C THR A 6 -12.35 -6.11 1.42
N LYS A 7 -11.78 -7.32 1.51
CA LYS A 7 -11.25 -7.84 2.78
C LYS A 7 -10.06 -7.05 3.31
N VAL A 8 -9.21 -6.50 2.42
CA VAL A 8 -8.07 -5.67 2.83
C VAL A 8 -8.55 -4.36 3.45
N VAL A 9 -9.50 -3.67 2.80
CA VAL A 9 -10.00 -2.37 3.29
C VAL A 9 -10.85 -2.49 4.55
N GLU A 10 -11.49 -3.64 4.75
CA GLU A 10 -12.29 -3.93 5.94
C GLU A 10 -11.42 -4.42 7.12
N MET A 11 -10.11 -4.60 6.93
CA MET A 11 -9.17 -4.69 8.05
C MET A 11 -9.18 -3.35 8.79
N ASN A 12 -9.78 -3.31 9.98
CA ASN A 12 -9.89 -2.12 10.82
C ASN A 12 -8.53 -1.73 11.44
N ALA A 13 -7.55 -1.41 10.60
CA ALA A 13 -6.19 -1.10 10.97
C ALA A 13 -5.57 -0.10 9.98
N THR A 14 -4.69 0.78 10.48
CA THR A 14 -3.77 1.52 9.61
C THR A 14 -2.83 0.53 8.93
N GLN A 15 -2.76 0.59 7.59
CA GLN A 15 -1.88 -0.21 6.76
C GLN A 15 -0.61 0.58 6.47
N TRP A 16 0.54 0.03 6.80
CA TRP A 16 1.83 0.70 6.69
C TRP A 16 2.67 0.04 5.62
N VAL A 17 3.30 0.84 4.76
CA VAL A 17 4.26 0.33 3.79
C VAL A 17 5.53 -0.02 4.55
N LYS A 18 5.83 -1.32 4.63
CA LYS A 18 7.07 -1.76 5.27
C LYS A 18 8.20 -1.87 4.25
N TRP A 19 7.89 -2.47 3.11
CA TRP A 19 8.81 -2.68 2.00
C TRP A 19 8.20 -2.19 0.70
N ARG A 20 9.05 -1.71 -0.21
CA ARG A 20 8.70 -1.41 -1.60
C ARG A 20 9.82 -1.79 -2.55
N THR A 21 9.54 -1.92 -3.84
CA THR A 21 10.55 -2.30 -4.85
C THR A 21 11.05 -1.13 -5.70
N TYR A 22 10.73 0.10 -5.31
CA TYR A 22 10.98 1.33 -6.07
C TYR A 22 11.27 2.51 -5.14
N ASN A 23 11.65 3.66 -5.70
CA ASN A 23 11.89 4.87 -4.92
C ASN A 23 10.73 5.88 -5.10
N VAL A 24 10.36 6.54 -4.00
CA VAL A 24 9.34 7.61 -3.97
C VAL A 24 9.95 8.82 -3.28
N THR A 25 9.81 9.98 -3.91
CA THR A 25 10.27 11.26 -3.36
C THR A 25 9.16 12.31 -3.38
N ASP A 26 9.30 13.35 -2.54
CA ASP A 26 8.50 14.58 -2.66
C ASP A 26 9.00 15.51 -3.79
N PHE A 27 8.33 16.66 -3.97
CA PHE A 27 8.61 17.67 -5.00
C PHE A 27 10.03 18.24 -4.89
N SER A 28 10.63 18.17 -3.70
CA SER A 28 11.97 18.64 -3.42
C SER A 28 13.01 17.51 -3.51
N GLY A 29 12.62 16.33 -3.99
CA GLY A 29 13.50 15.16 -4.12
C GLY A 29 13.80 14.45 -2.81
N ASN A 30 13.10 14.74 -1.71
CA ASN A 30 13.32 14.04 -0.45
C ASN A 30 12.58 12.70 -0.45
N GLU A 31 13.25 11.65 0.00
CA GLU A 31 12.64 10.33 0.10
C GLU A 31 11.40 10.34 1.01
N ALA A 32 10.31 9.78 0.50
CA ALA A 32 9.12 9.50 1.29
C ALA A 32 9.33 8.23 2.12
N GLN A 33 9.17 8.36 3.43
CA GLN A 33 9.33 7.30 4.42
C GLN A 33 8.09 7.24 5.32
N CYS A 34 8.00 6.24 6.20
CA CYS A 34 6.91 6.10 7.16
C CYS A 34 5.51 6.17 6.51
N GLU A 35 5.39 5.63 5.30
CA GLU A 35 4.17 5.69 4.51
C GLU A 35 3.09 4.81 5.11
N ASN A 36 1.89 5.35 5.29
CA ASN A 36 0.74 4.61 5.77
C ASN A 36 -0.57 5.09 5.17
N PHE A 37 -1.53 4.18 5.23
CA PHE A 37 -2.82 4.28 4.61
C PHE A 37 -3.91 3.89 5.59
N ARG A 38 -4.96 4.69 5.66
CA ARG A 38 -6.09 4.44 6.55
C ARG A 38 -7.40 4.69 5.83
N VAL A 39 -8.31 3.74 5.94
CA VAL A 39 -9.73 3.93 5.60
C VAL A 39 -10.39 4.73 6.71
N LEU A 40 -11.02 5.85 6.35
CA LEU A 40 -11.70 6.73 7.29
C LEU A 40 -13.20 6.42 7.37
N GLU A 41 -13.84 6.26 6.21
CA GLU A 41 -15.29 6.08 6.10
C GLU A 41 -15.64 5.26 4.86
N LYS A 42 -16.63 4.38 4.97
CA LYS A 42 -17.26 3.69 3.83
C LYS A 42 -18.42 4.53 3.30
N ARG A 43 -18.28 5.08 2.09
CA ARG A 43 -19.30 5.95 1.46
C ARG A 43 -20.33 5.14 0.67
N THR A 44 -19.85 4.13 -0.06
CA THR A 44 -20.69 3.17 -0.79
C THR A 44 -20.07 1.77 -0.67
N PRO A 45 -20.67 0.70 -1.21
CA PRO A 45 -20.06 -0.64 -1.17
C PRO A 45 -18.64 -0.72 -1.74
N THR A 46 -18.30 0.16 -2.70
CA THR A 46 -16.99 0.18 -3.38
C THR A 46 -16.21 1.48 -3.18
N ASN A 47 -16.78 2.51 -2.55
CA ASN A 47 -16.16 3.83 -2.43
C ASN A 47 -15.91 4.19 -0.96
N TYR A 48 -14.68 4.60 -0.65
CA TYR A 48 -14.22 4.86 0.70
C TYR A 48 -13.47 6.20 0.78
N SER A 49 -13.67 6.93 1.87
CA SER A 49 -12.72 7.97 2.27
C SER A 49 -11.43 7.32 2.74
N PHE A 50 -10.33 7.76 2.16
CA PHE A 50 -9.02 7.16 2.35
C PHE A 50 -8.00 8.25 2.68
N GLN A 51 -7.04 7.94 3.53
CA GLN A 51 -5.99 8.87 3.91
C GLN A 51 -4.64 8.23 3.68
N TYR A 52 -3.78 8.95 2.98
CA TYR A 52 -2.37 8.64 2.81
C TYR A 52 -1.54 9.59 3.67
N ARG A 53 -0.66 9.05 4.52
CA ARG A 53 0.31 9.82 5.31
C ARG A 53 1.70 9.33 5.00
N TYR A 54 2.65 10.26 4.96
CA TYR A 54 4.06 9.95 4.77
C TYR A 54 4.92 11.02 5.42
N LYS A 55 6.16 10.66 5.73
CA LYS A 55 7.16 11.56 6.29
C LYS A 55 8.20 11.88 5.24
N THR A 56 8.53 13.16 5.10
CA THR A 56 9.72 13.59 4.36
C THR A 56 10.55 14.49 5.26
N LYS A 57 11.87 14.28 5.23
CA LYS A 57 12.79 14.85 6.22
C LYS A 57 12.30 14.50 7.64
N ASN A 58 11.73 15.47 8.36
CA ASN A 58 11.21 15.31 9.71
C ASN A 58 9.74 15.74 9.86
N SER A 59 9.04 16.00 8.74
CA SER A 59 7.67 16.50 8.76
C SER A 59 6.71 15.45 8.21
N TRP A 60 5.56 15.32 8.87
CA TRP A 60 4.44 14.52 8.39
C TRP A 60 3.64 15.30 7.36
N ASN A 61 3.31 14.62 6.27
CA ASN A 61 2.41 15.09 5.23
C ASN A 61 1.17 14.18 5.23
N THR A 62 0.01 14.75 4.93
CA THR A 62 -1.27 14.03 4.88
C THR A 62 -2.03 14.41 3.63
N VAL A 63 -2.50 13.42 2.90
CA VAL A 63 -3.32 13.56 1.70
C VAL A 63 -4.62 12.79 1.92
N ASN A 64 -5.75 13.50 1.80
CA ASN A 64 -7.06 12.88 1.86
C ASN A 64 -7.53 12.57 0.44
N GLU A 65 -7.94 11.34 0.21
CA GLU A 65 -8.31 10.83 -1.10
C GLU A 65 -9.58 9.98 -1.05
N THR A 66 -9.95 9.47 -2.22
CA THR A 66 -11.02 8.48 -2.37
C THR A 66 -10.40 7.18 -2.87
N LEU A 67 -10.69 6.09 -2.16
CA LEU A 67 -10.36 4.73 -2.60
C LEU A 67 -11.59 4.11 -3.25
N ILE A 68 -11.43 3.60 -4.48
CA ILE A 68 -12.48 2.89 -5.21
C ILE A 68 -12.06 1.44 -5.45
N LEU A 69 -12.88 0.49 -5.03
CA LEU A 69 -12.69 -0.93 -5.30
C LEU A 69 -13.23 -1.30 -6.67
N LYS A 70 -12.44 -2.03 -7.46
CA LYS A 70 -12.83 -2.52 -8.80
C LYS A 70 -12.63 -4.03 -8.94
N ASP A 71 -13.42 -4.63 -9.82
CA ASP A 71 -13.16 -5.97 -10.35
C ASP A 71 -12.32 -5.80 -11.62
N SER A 72 -11.07 -6.23 -11.56
CA SER A 72 -10.13 -6.23 -12.67
C SER A 72 -9.93 -7.67 -13.14
N GLY A 73 -10.25 -7.96 -14.39
CA GLY A 73 -10.10 -9.31 -14.97
C GLY A 73 -11.34 -10.20 -14.90
N GLY A 74 -12.49 -9.69 -14.43
CA GLY A 74 -13.77 -10.41 -14.44
C GLY A 74 -13.82 -11.55 -13.42
N HIS A 75 -13.25 -11.32 -12.23
CA HIS A 75 -13.15 -12.34 -11.20
C HIS A 75 -14.40 -12.47 -10.33
N PHE A 76 -15.41 -11.63 -10.54
CA PHE A 76 -16.64 -11.54 -9.74
C PHE A 76 -16.40 -11.15 -8.27
N PHE A 77 -15.24 -10.57 -7.97
CA PHE A 77 -14.91 -9.94 -6.69
C PHE A 77 -13.96 -8.77 -6.91
N GLN A 78 -13.98 -7.78 -6.02
CA GLN A 78 -13.07 -6.65 -6.12
C GLN A 78 -11.67 -7.09 -5.72
N ASN A 79 -10.71 -6.98 -6.63
CA ASN A 79 -9.30 -7.29 -6.44
C ASN A 79 -8.37 -6.10 -6.65
N ASP A 80 -8.91 -4.97 -7.10
CA ASP A 80 -8.16 -3.77 -7.39
C ASP A 80 -8.55 -2.62 -6.46
N MET A 81 -7.55 -1.86 -6.04
CA MET A 81 -7.67 -0.66 -5.22
C MET A 81 -7.25 0.57 -6.03
N TYR A 82 -8.23 1.36 -6.46
CA TYR A 82 -7.98 2.57 -7.23
C TYR A 82 -7.84 3.80 -6.32
N PHE A 83 -6.62 4.30 -6.18
CA PHE A 83 -6.23 5.50 -5.41
C PHE A 83 -4.87 6.02 -5.90
N ALA A 84 -4.48 7.25 -5.52
CA ALA A 84 -3.16 7.74 -5.88
C ALA A 84 -2.12 7.20 -4.89
N ARG A 85 -1.18 6.40 -5.40
CA ARG A 85 -0.21 5.76 -4.53
C ARG A 85 0.88 6.72 -4.05
N THR A 86 1.27 7.73 -4.82
CA THR A 86 2.39 8.62 -4.49
C THR A 86 1.91 10.03 -4.15
N PRO A 87 2.74 10.86 -3.49
CA PRO A 87 2.37 12.22 -3.12
C PRO A 87 1.83 13.11 -4.27
N PHE A 88 2.22 12.81 -5.51
CA PHE A 88 1.83 13.56 -6.73
C PHE A 88 1.26 12.67 -7.82
N GLY A 89 0.95 11.41 -7.47
CA GLY A 89 0.37 10.48 -8.40
C GLY A 89 -1.04 10.89 -8.77
N ILE A 90 -1.45 10.54 -9.98
CA ILE A 90 -2.88 10.36 -10.24
C ILE A 90 -3.33 9.04 -9.64
N ALA A 91 -4.63 8.89 -9.42
CA ALA A 91 -5.18 7.61 -9.03
C ALA A 91 -4.90 6.55 -10.11
N THR A 92 -4.47 5.37 -9.69
CA THR A 92 -4.13 4.25 -10.56
C THR A 92 -4.67 2.95 -9.97
N ASP A 93 -4.72 1.90 -10.78
CA ASP A 93 -5.18 0.57 -10.39
C ASP A 93 -4.07 -0.16 -9.61
N ASN A 94 -4.21 -0.23 -8.28
CA ASN A 94 -3.27 -0.93 -7.40
C ASN A 94 -3.83 -2.32 -7.08
N LEU A 95 -3.36 -3.32 -7.82
CA LEU A 95 -3.87 -4.68 -7.76
C LEU A 95 -3.42 -5.40 -6.49
N VAL A 96 -4.34 -6.04 -5.77
CA VAL A 96 -3.99 -6.95 -4.67
C VAL A 96 -3.45 -8.25 -5.25
N LEU A 97 -2.15 -8.49 -5.08
CA LEU A 97 -1.48 -9.70 -5.54
C LEU A 97 -1.62 -10.84 -4.54
N TYR A 98 -1.54 -10.51 -3.24
CA TYR A 98 -1.68 -11.44 -2.13
C TYR A 98 -2.06 -10.70 -0.84
N SER A 99 -2.84 -11.33 0.02
CA SER A 99 -3.07 -10.88 1.39
C SER A 99 -3.41 -12.09 2.24
N ASN A 100 -2.81 -12.14 3.43
CA ASN A 100 -3.17 -13.13 4.43
C ASN A 100 -4.39 -12.70 5.27
N TYR A 101 -4.90 -11.48 5.07
CA TYR A 101 -6.03 -10.88 5.79
C TYR A 101 -5.88 -10.80 7.31
N VAL A 102 -4.66 -10.98 7.82
CA VAL A 102 -4.34 -10.86 9.24
C VAL A 102 -3.49 -9.62 9.45
N ASN A 103 -2.38 -9.54 8.73
CA ASN A 103 -1.39 -8.50 8.98
C ASN A 103 -0.55 -8.12 7.76
N CYS A 104 -0.68 -8.79 6.62
CA CYS A 104 0.18 -8.52 5.48
C CYS A 104 -0.56 -8.56 4.14
N THR A 105 -0.24 -7.60 3.28
CA THR A 105 -0.80 -7.47 1.92
C THR A 105 0.30 -7.05 0.94
N VAL A 106 0.35 -7.69 -0.22
CA VAL A 106 1.24 -7.36 -1.34
C VAL A 106 0.41 -6.76 -2.47
N LEU A 107 0.82 -5.58 -2.92
CA LEU A 107 0.15 -4.84 -3.99
C LEU A 107 1.07 -4.70 -5.20
N ARG A 108 0.49 -4.78 -6.41
CA ARG A 108 1.11 -4.23 -7.61
C ARG A 108 0.86 -2.74 -7.62
N ILE A 109 1.92 -1.98 -7.75
CA ILE A 109 1.86 -0.54 -7.90
C ILE A 109 2.28 -0.20 -9.34
N PRO A 110 1.39 0.34 -10.18
CA PRO A 110 1.80 0.84 -11.48
C PRO A 110 2.58 2.15 -11.31
N MET A 111 3.79 2.22 -11.88
CA MET A 111 4.55 3.45 -12.00
C MET A 111 4.84 3.72 -13.48
N PRO A 112 3.98 4.48 -14.18
CA PRO A 112 4.14 4.72 -15.61
C PRO A 112 5.53 5.21 -16.03
N SER A 113 6.21 5.97 -15.16
CA SER A 113 7.56 6.49 -15.41
C SER A 113 8.71 5.55 -15.01
N GLN A 114 8.44 4.45 -14.31
CA GLN A 114 9.47 3.56 -13.76
C GLN A 114 9.28 2.08 -14.18
N GLY A 115 8.26 1.75 -14.96
CA GLY A 115 7.96 0.38 -15.41
C GLY A 115 6.81 -0.29 -14.64
N GLU A 116 6.53 -1.54 -14.98
CA GLU A 116 5.24 -2.17 -14.65
C GLU A 116 5.27 -3.15 -13.46
N ARG A 117 6.44 -3.42 -12.87
CA ARG A 117 6.60 -4.49 -11.86
C ARG A 117 6.85 -3.99 -10.44
N HIS A 118 6.40 -2.79 -10.13
CA HIS A 118 6.59 -2.24 -8.79
C HIS A 118 5.59 -2.77 -7.81
N CYS A 119 6.02 -2.93 -6.57
CA CYS A 119 5.19 -3.47 -5.54
C CYS A 119 5.45 -2.86 -4.18
N ASP A 120 4.40 -2.93 -3.39
CA ASP A 120 4.43 -2.65 -1.98
C ASP A 120 4.13 -3.91 -1.17
N LEU A 121 4.74 -4.00 0.00
CA LEU A 121 4.31 -4.88 1.07
C LEU A 121 3.83 -4.03 2.24
N TRP A 122 2.51 -4.11 2.47
CA TRP A 122 1.83 -3.44 3.56
C TRP A 122 1.73 -4.35 4.78
N MET A 123 1.90 -3.76 5.96
CA MET A 123 1.66 -4.41 7.25
C MET A 123 0.70 -3.62 8.12
N ALA A 124 -0.16 -4.32 8.86
CA ALA A 124 -1.10 -3.70 9.79
C ALA A 124 -0.39 -3.17 11.04
N ASN A 125 -0.83 -2.01 11.55
CA ASN A 125 -0.18 -1.27 12.65
C ASN A 125 0.25 -2.14 13.85
N LEU A 126 -0.66 -3.01 14.33
CA LEU A 126 -0.44 -3.88 15.50
C LEU A 126 0.69 -4.91 15.35
N THR A 127 1.23 -5.08 14.14
CA THR A 127 2.25 -6.09 13.81
C THR A 127 3.51 -5.50 13.18
N LEU A 128 3.62 -4.17 13.08
CA LEU A 128 4.73 -3.50 12.39
C LEU A 128 6.09 -3.77 13.00
N SER A 129 6.16 -3.93 14.32
CA SER A 129 7.38 -4.25 15.05
C SER A 129 7.80 -5.71 14.90
N GLN A 130 6.91 -6.59 14.44
CA GLN A 130 7.20 -8.00 14.20
C GLN A 130 7.97 -8.18 12.89
N GLU A 131 8.58 -9.35 12.70
CA GLU A 131 9.14 -9.72 11.41
C GLU A 131 8.03 -9.81 10.36
N THR A 132 8.39 -9.50 9.11
CA THR A 132 7.46 -9.65 8.00
C THR A 132 7.19 -11.13 7.79
N PRO A 133 5.92 -11.58 7.71
CA PRO A 133 5.61 -12.97 7.44
C PRO A 133 6.29 -13.50 6.16
N ASP A 134 6.94 -14.67 6.26
CA ASP A 134 7.73 -15.27 5.19
C ASP A 134 6.90 -15.51 3.91
N ASP A 135 5.66 -15.94 4.07
CA ASP A 135 4.70 -16.14 2.97
C ASP A 135 4.54 -14.85 2.15
N CYS A 136 4.35 -13.74 2.84
CA CYS A 136 4.11 -12.43 2.24
C CYS A 136 5.38 -11.88 1.58
N LEU A 137 6.54 -12.07 2.20
CA LEU A 137 7.83 -11.67 1.64
C LEU A 137 8.18 -12.51 0.39
N ASN A 138 7.94 -13.82 0.44
CA ASN A 138 8.13 -14.71 -0.71
C ASN A 138 7.20 -14.32 -1.87
N LYS A 139 5.93 -13.99 -1.58
CA LYS A 139 4.98 -13.51 -2.60
C LYS A 139 5.37 -12.17 -3.20
N LEU A 140 5.97 -11.27 -2.41
CA LEU A 140 6.54 -10.03 -2.92
C LEU A 140 7.66 -10.33 -3.93
N PHE A 141 8.64 -11.17 -3.59
CA PHE A 141 9.73 -11.48 -4.51
C PHE A 141 9.26 -12.24 -5.77
N GLU A 142 8.34 -13.20 -5.60
CA GLU A 142 7.75 -13.98 -6.69
C GLU A 142 7.00 -13.07 -7.67
N TYR A 143 6.01 -12.31 -7.20
CA TYR A 143 5.17 -11.53 -8.10
C TYR A 143 5.87 -10.30 -8.65
N CYS A 144 6.79 -9.70 -7.90
CA CYS A 144 7.48 -8.49 -8.31
C CYS A 144 8.77 -8.78 -9.08
N ASN A 145 9.13 -10.08 -9.19
CA ASN A 145 10.28 -10.58 -9.93
C ASN A 145 11.56 -9.78 -9.63
N THR A 146 11.82 -9.61 -8.33
CA THR A 146 12.95 -8.84 -7.81
C THR A 146 13.46 -9.50 -6.55
N THR A 147 14.72 -9.23 -6.21
CA THR A 147 15.31 -9.53 -4.90
C THR A 147 15.65 -8.25 -4.13
N HIS A 148 15.49 -7.09 -4.77
CA HIS A 148 15.81 -5.79 -4.21
C HIS A 148 14.57 -5.11 -3.66
N ILE A 149 14.62 -4.69 -2.40
CA ILE A 149 13.56 -3.98 -1.69
C ILE A 149 14.15 -2.82 -0.87
N TYR A 150 13.39 -1.75 -0.76
CA TYR A 150 13.67 -0.58 0.05
C TYR A 150 12.84 -0.65 1.34
N ARG A 151 13.48 -0.31 2.46
CA ARG A 151 12.78 -0.13 3.73
C ARG A 151 12.06 1.21 3.75
N VAL A 152 10.76 1.18 4.06
CA VAL A 152 9.94 2.39 4.14
C VAL A 152 9.56 2.70 5.59
N TYR A 153 9.26 1.67 6.37
CA TYR A 153 8.95 1.79 7.79
C TYR A 153 10.20 1.65 8.67
N TYR A 154 10.30 2.54 9.66
CA TYR A 154 11.37 2.61 10.64
C TYR A 154 10.78 2.74 12.05
N PRO A 155 11.49 2.31 13.12
CA PRO A 155 10.99 2.41 14.49
C PRO A 155 10.63 3.84 14.96
N ASN A 156 11.19 4.88 14.34
CA ASN A 156 10.88 6.28 14.62
C ASN A 156 9.67 6.81 13.83
N CYS A 157 8.97 5.95 13.09
CA CYS A 157 7.68 6.25 12.48
C CYS A 157 6.58 6.12 13.54
N THR A 158 6.58 7.02 14.52
CA THR A 158 5.55 7.07 15.56
C THR A 158 4.38 7.93 15.09
N GLU A 159 3.16 7.39 15.20
CA GLU A 159 1.94 8.20 15.12
C GLU A 159 1.96 9.19 16.30
N TYR A 160 1.84 10.48 15.99
CA TYR A 160 1.65 11.53 16.99
C TYR A 160 0.18 11.63 17.37
#